data_AF-E8RMH0-F1
#
_entry.id   AF-E8RMH0-F1
#
_cell.length_a   1.000
_cell.length_b   1.000
_cell.length_c   1.000
_cell.angle_alpha   90.00
_cell.angle_beta   90.00
_cell.angle_gamma   90.00
#
_symmetry.space_group_name_H-M   'P 1'
#
loop_
_entity.id
_entity.type
_entity.pdbx_description
1 polymer ?
#
loop_
_entity_poly.entity_id
_entity_poly.type
_entity_poly.pdbx_seq_one_letter_code
_entity_poly.pdbx_strand_id
1 'polypeptide(L)'
;MSVTASPAASETSAEAPVTTVATLEPIAEATASAEAAHGDAHTTSTGHGEDHASGGLPQFQTEHWAGQMVWLVVIFTVLFILIAKVFAPRLRNVIDSRGATIAEDLANARAIRDEAEAQAKDAAAETAAAHAAARKLAADAKSKATAEMAAAQAKEDARLNGILAEAEASIRAKRDGALAHVTEIATDTASALVEKLTGKAPTKTALTAALKKS
;
A
#
# COMPACT_ATOMS: atom_id res chain seq x y z
N MET A 1 1.58 -33.20 -54.44
CA MET A 1 1.74 -32.97 -52.99
C MET A 1 0.52 -32.21 -52.50
N SER A 2 -0.52 -32.97 -52.17
CA SER A 2 -1.80 -32.47 -51.69
C SER A 2 -1.66 -32.21 -50.19
N VAL A 3 -1.49 -30.97 -49.78
CA VAL A 3 -1.53 -30.56 -48.37
C VAL A 3 -2.90 -29.97 -48.10
N THR A 4 -3.64 -30.68 -47.27
CA THR A 4 -4.98 -30.40 -46.79
C THR A 4 -5.00 -29.13 -45.93
N ALA A 5 -5.93 -28.23 -46.24
CA ALA A 5 -6.24 -27.08 -45.42
C ALA A 5 -6.99 -27.54 -44.15
N SER A 6 -6.40 -27.24 -42.99
CA SER A 6 -7.01 -27.33 -41.67
C SER A 6 -7.41 -25.91 -41.25
N PRO A 7 -8.67 -25.64 -40.87
CA PRO A 7 -9.06 -24.33 -40.39
C PRO A 7 -8.73 -24.15 -38.90
N ALA A 8 -8.21 -22.96 -38.61
CA ALA A 8 -7.94 -22.45 -37.27
C ALA A 8 -9.21 -22.44 -36.40
N ALA A 9 -9.09 -23.02 -35.20
CA ALA A 9 -9.96 -22.71 -34.08
C ALA A 9 -9.07 -22.18 -32.95
N SER A 10 -9.22 -20.88 -32.70
CA SER A 10 -8.65 -20.12 -31.61
C SER A 10 -9.08 -20.66 -30.25
N GLU A 11 -8.12 -21.10 -29.45
CA GLU A 11 -8.26 -21.21 -28.00
C GLU A 11 -8.27 -19.81 -27.38
N THR A 12 -9.35 -19.44 -26.70
CA THR A 12 -9.32 -18.72 -25.41
C THR A 12 -10.76 -18.52 -24.91
N SER A 13 -11.10 -19.16 -23.79
CA SER A 13 -11.68 -18.51 -22.61
C SER A 13 -12.21 -19.56 -21.65
N ALA A 14 -11.53 -19.65 -20.52
CA ALA A 14 -11.96 -20.08 -19.20
C ALA A 14 -13.44 -20.50 -19.05
N GLU A 15 -13.66 -21.79 -18.83
CA GLU A 15 -14.89 -22.34 -18.26
C GLU A 15 -14.69 -22.48 -16.74
N ALA A 16 -15.31 -21.60 -15.97
CA ALA A 16 -15.51 -21.75 -14.54
C ALA A 16 -16.91 -22.37 -14.32
N PRO A 17 -17.08 -23.41 -13.48
CA PRO A 17 -18.41 -23.86 -13.14
C PRO A 17 -19.05 -22.87 -12.16
N VAL A 18 -19.86 -21.96 -12.69
CA VAL A 18 -20.76 -21.13 -11.87
C VAL A 18 -21.77 -22.08 -11.25
N THR A 19 -21.67 -22.24 -9.93
CA THR A 19 -22.67 -22.91 -9.10
C THR A 19 -23.93 -22.05 -9.12
N THR A 20 -24.86 -22.39 -10.01
CA THR A 20 -26.20 -21.81 -10.05
C THR A 20 -26.92 -22.18 -8.75
N VAL A 21 -27.20 -21.13 -7.96
CA VAL A 21 -27.98 -21.15 -6.73
C VAL A 21 -29.32 -21.84 -7.00
N ALA A 22 -29.60 -22.89 -6.22
CA ALA A 22 -30.89 -23.58 -6.22
C ALA A 22 -32.00 -22.58 -5.85
N THR A 23 -32.89 -22.31 -6.80
CA THR A 23 -34.16 -21.63 -6.59
C THR A 23 -35.01 -22.47 -5.63
N LEU A 24 -35.31 -21.92 -4.45
CA LEU A 24 -36.25 -22.51 -3.49
C LEU A 24 -37.68 -22.30 -4.00
N GLU A 25 -38.30 -23.35 -4.53
CA GLU A 25 -39.76 -23.42 -4.64
C GLU A 25 -40.38 -23.62 -3.25
N PRO A 26 -41.49 -22.92 -2.93
CA PRO A 26 -42.19 -23.11 -1.66
C PRO A 26 -42.88 -24.48 -1.65
N ILE A 27 -42.55 -25.30 -0.65
CA ILE A 27 -43.30 -26.52 -0.34
C ILE A 27 -44.71 -26.11 0.11
N ALA A 28 -45.65 -26.19 -0.83
CA ALA A 28 -47.07 -26.14 -0.58
C ALA A 28 -47.47 -27.37 0.27
N GLU A 29 -48.17 -27.05 1.34
CA GLU A 29 -48.88 -27.95 2.24
C GLU A 29 -49.85 -28.83 1.43
N ALA A 30 -49.54 -30.12 1.30
CA ALA A 30 -50.45 -31.11 0.73
C ALA A 30 -51.02 -31.97 1.85
N THR A 31 -52.15 -31.51 2.38
CA THR A 31 -53.13 -32.31 3.12
C THR A 31 -53.54 -33.52 2.29
N ALA A 32 -53.20 -34.72 2.75
CA ALA A 32 -53.79 -35.96 2.27
C ALA A 32 -54.71 -36.53 3.35
N SER A 33 -55.98 -36.11 3.31
CA SER A 33 -57.06 -36.90 3.90
C SER A 33 -57.26 -38.15 3.05
N ALA A 34 -56.91 -39.30 3.60
CA ALA A 34 -57.42 -40.59 3.16
C ALA A 34 -57.87 -41.35 4.42
N GLU A 35 -59.13 -41.13 4.76
CA GLU A 35 -59.89 -41.95 5.69
C GLU A 35 -60.03 -43.35 5.08
N ALA A 36 -59.24 -44.30 5.57
CA ALA A 36 -59.43 -45.71 5.34
C ALA A 36 -59.91 -46.32 6.66
N ALA A 37 -61.19 -46.71 6.65
CA ALA A 37 -61.91 -47.31 7.75
C ALA A 37 -61.18 -48.51 8.35
N HIS A 38 -60.83 -48.42 9.64
CA HIS A 38 -60.69 -49.57 10.51
C HIS A 38 -62.04 -49.83 11.17
N GLY A 39 -62.88 -50.62 10.48
CA GLY A 39 -64.07 -51.25 11.04
C GLY A 39 -63.83 -52.74 11.11
N ASP A 40 -63.77 -53.25 12.34
CA ASP A 40 -63.65 -54.66 12.72
C ASP A 40 -64.47 -55.64 11.87
N ALA A 41 -63.78 -56.68 11.35
CA ALA A 41 -64.37 -57.99 11.10
C ALA A 41 -63.28 -59.06 10.95
N HIS A 42 -62.45 -59.26 11.98
CA HIS A 42 -61.66 -60.48 12.07
C HIS A 42 -62.57 -61.62 12.57
N THR A 43 -63.33 -62.21 11.65
CA THR A 43 -63.98 -63.51 11.85
C THR A 43 -62.91 -64.60 11.78
N THR A 44 -62.32 -64.93 12.93
CA THR A 44 -61.68 -66.24 13.12
C THR A 44 -62.76 -67.19 13.60
N SER A 45 -63.16 -68.07 12.67
CA SER A 45 -63.92 -69.27 12.96
C SER A 45 -63.11 -70.19 13.88
N THR A 46 -63.79 -70.63 14.93
CA THR A 46 -63.50 -71.60 15.98
C THR A 46 -62.51 -72.73 15.65
N GLY A 47 -61.65 -73.03 16.63
CA GLY A 47 -61.16 -74.40 16.81
C GLY A 47 -59.97 -74.57 17.73
N HIS A 48 -60.02 -74.14 19.00
CA HIS A 48 -59.20 -74.75 20.07
C HIS A 48 -60.12 -75.03 21.26
N GLY A 49 -60.47 -76.31 21.40
CA GLY A 49 -60.97 -76.84 22.67
C GLY A 49 -59.81 -77.09 23.62
N GLU A 50 -60.21 -77.28 24.87
CA GLU A 50 -59.46 -77.86 25.99
C GLU A 50 -58.68 -76.87 26.87
N ASP A 51 -59.37 -76.54 27.97
CA ASP A 51 -58.91 -76.60 29.35
C ASP A 51 -57.63 -75.87 29.74
N HIS A 52 -57.75 -74.65 30.30
CA HIS A 52 -56.96 -74.29 31.49
C HIS A 52 -57.72 -73.32 32.42
N ALA A 53 -57.65 -73.69 33.69
CA ALA A 53 -58.35 -73.16 34.84
C ALA A 53 -57.94 -71.74 35.24
N SER A 54 -58.85 -71.09 35.98
CA SER A 54 -58.64 -69.96 36.91
C SER A 54 -57.23 -69.35 36.99
N GLY A 55 -57.02 -68.22 36.31
CA GLY A 55 -55.86 -67.35 36.48
C GLY A 55 -56.15 -66.01 35.82
N GLY A 56 -55.90 -64.90 36.51
CA GLY A 56 -56.28 -63.55 36.09
C GLY A 56 -55.76 -63.15 34.70
N LEU A 57 -56.29 -62.02 34.19
CA LEU A 57 -55.92 -61.34 32.93
C LEU A 57 -54.60 -61.85 32.31
N PRO A 58 -54.65 -62.58 31.18
CA PRO A 58 -53.51 -63.34 30.65
C PRO A 58 -52.24 -62.50 30.34
N GLN A 59 -52.37 -61.17 30.29
CA GLN A 59 -51.27 -60.21 30.17
C GLN A 59 -50.38 -60.06 31.43
N PHE A 60 -50.79 -60.57 32.59
CA PHE A 60 -50.04 -60.49 33.86
C PHE A 60 -49.38 -61.80 34.29
N GLN A 61 -49.37 -62.83 33.43
CA GLN A 61 -48.63 -64.07 33.71
C GLN A 61 -47.13 -63.83 33.49
N THR A 62 -46.40 -63.61 34.59
CA THR A 62 -44.97 -63.22 34.60
C THR A 62 -43.99 -64.34 34.23
N GLU A 63 -44.48 -65.53 33.90
CA GLU A 63 -43.66 -66.73 33.66
C GLU A 63 -42.68 -66.56 32.48
N HIS A 64 -43.04 -65.78 31.45
CA HIS A 64 -42.16 -65.50 30.30
C HIS A 64 -41.36 -64.19 30.42
N TRP A 65 -41.65 -63.37 31.43
CA TRP A 65 -41.00 -62.05 31.59
C TRP A 65 -39.51 -62.19 31.91
N ALA A 66 -39.12 -63.21 32.66
CA ALA A 66 -37.71 -63.46 32.99
C ALA A 66 -36.88 -63.77 31.73
N GLY A 67 -37.37 -64.64 30.84
CA GLY A 67 -36.70 -64.97 29.58
C GLY A 67 -36.58 -63.76 28.65
N GLN A 68 -37.65 -62.96 28.54
CA GLN A 68 -37.64 -61.73 27.75
C GLN A 68 -36.62 -60.73 28.29
N MET A 69 -36.54 -60.53 29.61
CA MET A 69 -35.57 -59.63 30.23
C MET A 69 -34.13 -60.09 30.02
N VAL A 70 -33.85 -61.39 30.14
CA VAL A 70 -32.51 -61.95 29.86
C VAL A 70 -32.12 -61.67 28.41
N TRP A 71 -33.02 -61.92 27.45
CA TRP A 71 -32.75 -61.63 26.05
C TRP A 71 -32.56 -60.12 25.80
N LEU A 72 -33.38 -59.28 26.43
CA LEU A 72 -33.28 -57.82 26.34
C LEU A 72 -31.92 -57.33 26.86
N VAL A 73 -31.44 -57.88 27.97
CA VAL A 73 -30.12 -57.59 28.51
C VAL A 73 -29.01 -58.04 27.56
N VAL A 74 -29.15 -59.21 26.91
CA VAL A 74 -28.16 -59.68 25.92
C VAL A 74 -28.08 -58.71 24.73
N ILE A 75 -29.20 -58.38 24.08
CA ILE A 75 -29.18 -57.46 22.93
C ILE A 75 -28.75 -56.05 23.34
N PHE A 76 -29.19 -55.59 24.51
CA PHE A 76 -28.84 -54.27 25.03
C PHE A 76 -27.35 -54.19 25.32
N THR A 77 -26.77 -55.24 25.90
CA THR A 77 -25.33 -55.32 26.17
C THR A 77 -24.52 -55.32 24.86
N VAL A 78 -24.94 -56.10 23.86
CA VAL A 78 -24.28 -56.11 22.54
C VAL A 78 -24.35 -54.73 21.89
N LEU A 79 -25.53 -54.09 21.88
CA LEU A 79 -25.72 -52.75 21.34
C LEU A 79 -24.90 -51.71 22.11
N PHE A 80 -24.88 -51.78 23.44
CA PHE A 80 -24.13 -50.88 24.31
C PHE A 80 -22.63 -50.95 24.03
N ILE A 81 -22.07 -52.17 23.88
CA ILE A 81 -20.66 -52.35 23.53
C ILE A 81 -20.36 -51.74 22.15
N LEU A 82 -21.26 -51.91 21.18
CA LEU A 82 -21.09 -51.37 19.84
C LEU A 82 -21.09 -49.82 19.87
N ILE A 83 -22.02 -49.20 20.61
CA ILE A 83 -22.06 -47.75 20.80
C ILE A 83 -20.81 -47.25 21.52
N ALA A 84 -20.45 -47.88 22.64
CA ALA A 84 -19.30 -47.48 23.45
C ALA A 84 -17.97 -47.61 22.68
N LYS A 85 -17.83 -48.64 21.84
CA LYS A 85 -16.56 -48.95 21.18
C LYS A 85 -16.44 -48.39 19.76
N VAL A 86 -17.55 -48.07 19.08
CA VAL A 86 -17.54 -47.57 17.70
C VAL A 86 -18.11 -46.17 17.58
N PHE A 87 -19.31 -45.92 18.08
CA PHE A 87 -19.99 -44.63 17.88
C PHE A 87 -19.40 -43.51 18.74
N ALA A 88 -19.14 -43.78 20.03
CA ALA A 88 -18.52 -42.81 20.94
C ALA A 88 -17.14 -42.31 20.45
N PRO A 89 -16.17 -43.17 20.06
CA PRO A 89 -14.89 -42.68 19.55
C PRO A 89 -15.02 -41.93 18.22
N ARG A 90 -15.95 -42.35 17.34
CA ARG A 90 -16.18 -41.64 16.07
C ARG A 90 -16.68 -40.21 16.30
N LEU A 91 -17.62 -40.03 17.23
CA LEU A 91 -18.16 -38.72 17.57
C LEU A 91 -17.08 -37.82 18.21
N ARG A 92 -16.26 -38.39 19.10
CA ARG A 92 -15.16 -37.66 19.71
C ARG A 92 -14.14 -37.19 18.68
N ASN A 93 -13.75 -38.06 17.74
CA ASN A 93 -12.82 -37.68 16.66
C ASN A 93 -13.34 -36.50 15.82
N VAL A 94 -14.65 -36.43 15.57
CA VAL A 94 -15.24 -35.29 14.83
C VAL A 94 -15.16 -34.00 15.62
N ILE A 95 -15.46 -34.04 16.92
CA ILE A 95 -15.37 -32.86 17.79
C ILE A 95 -13.93 -32.40 17.91
N ASP A 96 -13.00 -33.32 18.16
CA ASP A 96 -11.57 -33.02 18.29
C ASP A 96 -11.00 -32.48 16.97
N SER A 97 -11.38 -33.07 15.82
CA SER A 97 -10.97 -32.57 14.50
C SER A 97 -11.48 -31.16 14.23
N ARG A 98 -12.75 -30.88 14.51
CA ARG A 98 -13.31 -29.52 14.34
C ARG A 98 -12.62 -28.51 15.25
N GLY A 99 -12.39 -28.88 16.51
CA GLY A 99 -11.66 -28.04 17.46
C GLY A 99 -10.23 -27.76 17.00
N ALA A 100 -9.53 -28.78 16.52
CA ALA A 100 -8.18 -28.65 15.97
C ALA A 100 -8.14 -27.75 14.73
N THR A 101 -9.06 -27.95 13.77
CA THR A 101 -9.14 -27.10 12.58
C THR A 101 -9.43 -25.64 12.94
N ILE A 102 -10.38 -25.37 13.84
CA ILE A 102 -10.67 -24.00 14.28
C ILE A 102 -9.47 -23.37 15.00
N ALA A 103 -8.79 -24.14 15.84
CA ALA A 103 -7.61 -23.66 16.54
C ALA A 103 -6.46 -23.33 15.57
N GLU A 104 -6.25 -24.18 14.57
CA GLU A 104 -5.26 -23.98 13.51
C GLU A 104 -5.61 -22.75 12.65
N ASP A 105 -6.86 -22.64 12.19
CA ASP A 105 -7.32 -21.51 11.40
C ASP A 105 -7.17 -20.19 12.17
N LEU A 106 -7.48 -20.19 13.46
CA LEU A 106 -7.31 -19.02 14.33
C LEU A 106 -5.84 -18.68 14.58
N ALA A 107 -4.98 -19.69 14.75
CA ALA A 107 -3.54 -19.49 14.90
C ALA A 107 -2.93 -18.93 13.61
N ASN A 108 -3.28 -19.49 12.45
CA ASN A 108 -2.84 -19.01 11.15
C ASN A 108 -3.35 -17.59 10.87
N ALA A 109 -4.62 -17.30 11.14
CA ALA A 109 -5.18 -15.95 10.99
C ALA A 109 -4.45 -14.92 11.86
N ARG A 110 -4.10 -15.27 13.11
CA ARG A 110 -3.30 -14.43 14.00
C ARG A 110 -1.89 -14.23 13.47
N ALA A 111 -1.23 -15.30 13.02
CA ALA A 111 0.11 -15.21 12.46
C ALA A 111 0.16 -14.31 11.22
N ILE A 112 -0.78 -14.47 10.29
CA ILE A 112 -0.92 -13.62 9.10
C ILE A 112 -1.19 -12.17 9.50
N ARG A 113 -2.06 -11.93 10.49
CA ARG A 113 -2.37 -10.58 10.98
C ARG A 113 -1.14 -9.94 11.62
N ASP A 114 -0.40 -10.66 12.44
CA ASP A 114 0.80 -10.16 13.12
C ASP A 114 1.93 -9.89 12.11
N GLU A 115 2.09 -10.75 11.11
CA GLU A 115 3.03 -10.54 10.01
C GLU A 115 2.64 -9.31 9.16
N ALA A 116 1.36 -9.16 8.82
CA ALA A 116 0.87 -8.00 8.07
C ALA A 116 1.06 -6.69 8.87
N GLU A 117 0.84 -6.71 10.18
CA GLU A 117 1.08 -5.55 11.04
C GLU A 117 2.57 -5.21 11.17
N ALA A 118 3.44 -6.22 11.27
CA ALA A 118 4.89 -6.02 11.25
C ALA A 118 5.34 -5.38 9.93
N GLN A 119 4.92 -5.95 8.79
CA GLN A 119 5.25 -5.41 7.47
C GLN A 119 4.69 -3.99 7.28
N ALA A 120 3.45 -3.72 7.73
CA ALA A 120 2.86 -2.38 7.64
C ALA A 120 3.63 -1.36 8.49
N LYS A 121 4.09 -1.75 9.69
CA LYS A 121 4.90 -0.90 10.55
C LYS A 121 6.27 -0.61 9.94
N ASP A 122 6.92 -1.62 9.36
CA ASP A 122 8.22 -1.45 8.72
C ASP A 122 8.11 -0.56 7.47
N ALA A 123 7.09 -0.75 6.64
CA ALA A 123 6.82 0.11 5.49
C ALA A 123 6.50 1.56 5.91
N ALA A 124 5.74 1.76 6.99
CA ALA A 124 5.48 3.09 7.54
C ALA A 124 6.76 3.75 8.07
N ALA A 125 7.65 2.98 8.71
CA ALA A 125 8.94 3.48 9.19
C ALA A 125 9.88 3.84 8.04
N GLU A 126 9.95 3.00 7.00
CA GLU A 126 10.77 3.23 5.81
C GLU A 126 10.31 4.48 5.05
N THR A 127 9.00 4.62 4.81
CA THR A 127 8.45 5.81 4.16
C THR A 127 8.70 7.07 4.97
N ALA A 128 8.52 7.03 6.30
CA ALA A 128 8.84 8.16 7.17
C ALA A 128 10.34 8.54 7.11
N ALA A 129 11.24 7.55 7.12
CA ALA A 129 12.67 7.75 7.00
C ALA A 129 13.06 8.34 5.63
N ALA A 130 12.47 7.82 4.54
CA ALA A 130 12.69 8.34 3.19
C ALA A 130 12.22 9.79 3.06
N HIS A 131 11.04 10.14 3.59
CA HIS A 131 10.56 11.52 3.61
C HIS A 131 11.46 12.44 4.44
N ALA A 132 11.95 11.99 5.60
CA ALA A 132 12.89 12.75 6.41
C ALA A 132 14.22 12.98 5.67
N ALA A 133 14.77 11.94 5.03
CA ALA A 133 15.98 12.02 4.23
C ALA A 133 15.82 12.98 3.04
N ALA A 134 14.68 12.93 2.33
CA ALA A 134 14.39 13.83 1.22
C ALA A 134 14.29 15.29 1.68
N ARG A 135 13.62 15.56 2.81
CA ARG A 135 13.54 16.92 3.39
C ARG A 135 14.92 17.44 3.79
N LYS A 136 15.74 16.59 4.41
CA LYS A 136 17.12 16.93 4.77
C LYS A 136 17.95 17.24 3.52
N LEU A 137 17.91 16.38 2.51
CA LEU A 137 18.63 16.59 1.25
C LEU A 137 18.20 17.89 0.56
N ALA A 138 16.90 18.20 0.53
CA ALA A 138 16.39 19.44 -0.03
C ALA A 138 16.89 20.69 0.74
N ALA A 139 16.92 20.62 2.07
CA ALA A 139 17.46 21.69 2.91
C ALA A 139 18.97 21.88 2.69
N ASP A 140 19.73 20.78 2.67
CA ASP A 140 21.18 20.77 2.45
C ASP A 140 21.52 21.31 1.05
N ALA A 141 20.79 20.88 0.01
CA ALA A 141 20.95 21.36 -1.35
C ALA A 141 20.65 22.86 -1.47
N LYS A 142 19.57 23.34 -0.84
CA LYS A 142 19.22 24.77 -0.80
C LYS A 142 20.29 25.60 -0.09
N SER A 143 20.80 25.10 1.04
CA SER A 143 21.87 25.77 1.78
C SER A 143 23.15 25.86 0.95
N LYS A 144 23.56 24.75 0.32
CA LYS A 144 24.72 24.68 -0.57
C LYS A 144 24.55 25.61 -1.78
N ALA A 145 23.42 25.58 -2.46
CA ALA A 145 23.14 26.46 -3.60
C ALA A 145 23.20 27.94 -3.19
N THR A 146 22.64 28.29 -2.02
CA THR A 146 22.69 29.67 -1.51
C THR A 146 24.11 30.11 -1.20
N ALA A 147 24.93 29.23 -0.61
CA ALA A 147 26.34 29.49 -0.35
C ALA A 147 27.16 29.66 -1.63
N GLU A 148 26.93 28.81 -2.63
CA GLU A 148 27.58 28.91 -3.94
C GLU A 148 27.17 30.18 -4.69
N MET A 149 25.89 30.56 -4.66
CA MET A 149 25.41 31.82 -5.23
C MET A 149 26.04 33.03 -4.55
N ALA A 150 26.14 33.04 -3.21
CA ALA A 150 26.77 34.13 -2.48
C ALA A 150 28.27 34.24 -2.82
N ALA A 151 28.97 33.10 -2.94
CA ALA A 151 30.38 33.08 -3.33
C ALA A 151 30.59 33.56 -4.78
N ALA A 152 29.72 33.14 -5.70
CA ALA A 152 29.75 33.60 -7.08
C ALA A 152 29.47 35.11 -7.19
N GLN A 153 28.47 35.61 -6.46
CA GLN A 153 28.16 37.03 -6.41
C GLN A 153 29.34 37.84 -5.86
N ALA A 154 29.94 37.42 -4.75
CA ALA A 154 31.10 38.10 -4.18
C ALA A 154 32.30 38.13 -5.13
N LYS A 155 32.52 37.05 -5.89
CA LYS A 155 33.58 36.99 -6.91
C LYS A 155 33.32 37.95 -8.07
N GLU A 156 32.08 38.01 -8.55
CA GLU A 156 31.71 38.94 -9.63
C GLU A 156 31.76 40.39 -9.16
N ASP A 157 31.29 40.70 -7.95
CA ASP A 157 31.39 42.04 -7.36
C ASP A 157 32.85 42.48 -7.24
N ALA A 158 33.74 41.58 -6.80
CA ALA A 158 35.18 41.86 -6.76
C ALA A 158 35.76 42.14 -8.16
N ARG A 159 35.36 41.38 -9.18
CA ARG A 159 35.79 41.59 -10.57
C ARG A 159 35.28 42.92 -11.12
N LEU A 160 34.01 43.24 -10.88
CA LEU A 160 33.38 44.50 -11.32
C LEU A 160 34.05 45.70 -10.64
N ASN A 161 34.32 45.64 -9.35
CA ASN A 161 35.05 46.67 -8.62
C ASN A 161 36.47 46.88 -9.19
N GLY A 162 37.15 45.80 -9.55
CA GLY A 162 38.46 45.89 -10.22
C GLY A 162 38.40 46.60 -11.57
N ILE A 163 37.42 46.25 -12.40
CA ILE A 163 37.19 46.90 -13.70
C ILE A 163 36.82 48.38 -13.53
N LEU A 164 35.98 48.70 -12.54
CA LEU A 164 35.59 50.06 -12.23
C LEU A 164 36.81 50.90 -11.82
N ALA A 165 37.65 50.38 -10.92
CA ALA A 165 38.87 51.06 -10.49
C ALA A 165 39.84 51.33 -11.66
N GLU A 166 40.01 50.34 -12.55
CA GLU A 166 40.85 50.49 -13.75
C GLU A 166 40.27 51.53 -14.72
N ALA A 167 38.96 51.49 -14.96
CA ALA A 167 38.28 52.45 -15.82
C ALA A 167 38.39 53.88 -15.26
N GLU A 168 38.21 54.07 -13.95
CA GLU A 168 38.39 55.36 -13.28
C GLU A 168 39.83 55.87 -13.40
N ALA A 169 40.82 55.00 -13.25
CA ALA A 169 42.23 55.35 -13.43
C ALA A 169 42.52 55.79 -14.88
N SER A 170 42.00 55.06 -15.87
CA SER A 170 42.12 55.40 -17.30
C SER A 170 41.45 56.74 -17.63
N ILE A 171 40.25 56.99 -17.10
CA ILE A 171 39.54 58.26 -17.27
C ILE A 171 40.33 59.42 -16.65
N ARG A 172 40.87 59.24 -15.44
CA ARG A 172 41.73 60.25 -14.79
C ARG A 172 42.96 60.55 -15.62
N ALA A 173 43.67 59.52 -16.10
CA ALA A 173 44.84 59.71 -16.94
C ALA A 173 44.53 60.46 -18.25
N LYS A 174 43.42 60.11 -18.93
CA LYS A 174 42.97 60.82 -20.14
C LYS A 174 42.58 62.26 -19.86
N ARG A 175 41.88 62.54 -18.75
CA ARG A 175 41.53 63.89 -18.32
C ARG A 175 42.78 64.72 -18.07
N ASP A 176 43.74 64.19 -17.32
CA ASP A 176 44.97 64.89 -16.97
C ASP A 176 45.82 65.18 -18.21
N GLY A 177 45.91 64.21 -19.14
CA GLY A 177 46.52 64.42 -20.46
C GLY A 177 45.82 65.50 -21.29
N ALA A 178 44.49 65.48 -21.36
CA ALA A 178 43.72 66.50 -22.07
C ALA A 178 43.92 67.90 -21.47
N LEU A 179 43.93 68.03 -20.13
CA LEU A 179 44.20 69.30 -19.45
C LEU A 179 45.63 69.80 -19.70
N ALA A 180 46.61 68.90 -19.78
CA ALA A 180 47.98 69.24 -20.13
C ALA A 180 48.07 69.80 -21.57
N HIS A 181 47.43 69.15 -22.53
CA HIS A 181 47.38 69.63 -23.93
C HIS A 181 46.67 70.99 -24.05
N VAL A 182 45.57 71.22 -23.33
CA VAL A 182 44.90 72.53 -23.29
C VAL A 182 45.83 73.61 -22.74
N THR A 183 46.59 73.28 -21.70
CA THR A 183 47.57 74.21 -21.08
C THR A 183 48.70 74.55 -22.05
N GLU A 184 49.19 73.56 -22.80
CA GLU A 184 50.21 73.76 -23.85
C GLU A 184 49.69 74.66 -24.96
N ILE A 185 48.51 74.37 -25.53
CA ILE A 185 47.87 75.19 -26.58
C ILE A 185 47.62 76.61 -26.09
N ALA A 186 47.14 76.79 -24.85
CA ALA A 186 46.92 78.10 -24.25
C ALA A 186 48.24 78.88 -24.11
N THR A 187 49.32 78.22 -23.69
CA THR A 187 50.65 78.83 -23.57
C THR A 187 51.21 79.25 -24.92
N ASP A 188 51.12 78.38 -25.93
CA ASP A 188 51.57 78.66 -27.30
C ASP A 188 50.78 79.82 -27.92
N THR A 189 49.45 79.81 -27.75
CA THR A 189 48.57 80.89 -28.24
C THR A 189 48.88 82.22 -27.54
N ALA A 190 49.07 82.21 -26.22
CA ALA A 190 49.43 83.41 -25.46
C ALA A 190 50.81 83.95 -25.87
N SER A 191 51.80 83.08 -26.09
CA SER A 191 53.13 83.45 -26.58
C SER A 191 53.03 84.11 -27.96
N ALA A 192 52.28 83.50 -28.89
CA ALA A 192 52.07 84.04 -30.22
C ALA A 192 51.37 85.42 -30.19
N LEU A 193 50.39 85.61 -29.29
CA LEU A 193 49.74 86.91 -29.10
C LEU A 193 50.71 87.98 -28.59
N VAL A 194 51.52 87.67 -27.57
CA VAL A 194 52.50 88.61 -26.99
C VAL A 194 53.57 88.99 -28.01
N GLU A 195 54.05 88.05 -28.81
CA GLU A 195 55.00 88.31 -29.88
C GLU A 195 54.41 89.25 -30.95
N LYS A 196 53.13 89.06 -31.33
CA LYS A 196 52.43 89.95 -32.25
C LYS A 196 52.21 91.37 -31.69
N LEU A 197 51.97 91.50 -30.38
CA LEU A 197 51.72 92.79 -29.72
C LEU A 197 53.00 93.58 -29.40
N THR A 198 54.08 92.90 -29.04
CA THR A 198 55.33 93.54 -28.54
C THR A 198 56.50 93.47 -29.50
N GLY A 199 56.39 92.68 -30.57
CA GLY A 199 57.42 92.50 -31.60
C GLY A 199 58.64 91.67 -31.15
N LYS A 200 58.63 91.10 -29.93
CA LYS A 200 59.66 90.20 -29.41
C LYS A 200 59.03 88.98 -28.76
N ALA A 201 59.60 87.80 -29.02
CA ALA A 201 59.14 86.56 -28.40
C ALA A 201 59.42 86.58 -26.87
N PRO A 202 58.42 86.30 -26.02
CA PRO A 202 58.63 86.17 -24.58
C PRO A 202 59.43 84.91 -24.24
N THR A 203 60.23 84.95 -23.16
CA THR A 203 61.00 83.79 -22.71
C THR A 203 60.09 82.75 -22.04
N LYS A 204 60.27 81.46 -22.33
CA LYS A 204 59.48 80.35 -21.77
C LYS A 204 59.40 80.37 -20.23
N THR A 205 60.45 80.86 -19.56
CA THR A 205 60.51 80.98 -18.09
C THR A 205 59.57 82.05 -17.53
N ALA A 206 59.34 83.15 -18.27
CA ALA A 206 58.44 84.22 -17.84
C ALA A 206 56.96 83.83 -18.00
N LEU A 207 56.62 83.14 -19.09
CA LEU A 207 55.25 82.64 -19.35
C LEU A 207 54.82 81.59 -18.33
N THR A 208 55.69 80.62 -18.04
CA THR A 208 55.40 79.57 -17.06
C THR A 208 55.30 80.11 -15.63
N ALA A 209 56.10 81.12 -15.27
CA ALA A 209 56.00 81.80 -13.98
C ALA A 209 54.70 82.61 -13.82
N ALA A 210 54.20 83.23 -14.89
CA ALA A 210 52.94 83.97 -14.88
C ALA A 210 51.73 83.03 -14.74
N LEU A 211 51.72 81.91 -15.45
CA LEU A 211 50.64 80.92 -15.39
C LEU A 211 50.52 80.23 -14.02
N LYS A 212 51.64 80.03 -13.32
CA LYS A 212 51.65 79.41 -11.97
C LYS A 212 51.18 80.36 -10.86
N LYS A 213 51.06 81.65 -11.16
CA LYS A 213 50.66 82.71 -10.20
C LYS A 213 49.15 83.00 -10.24
N SER A 214 48.45 82.56 -11.29
CA SER A 214 46.99 82.55 -11.43
C SER A 214 46.41 81.21 -11.05
#